data_AF-A0A7C4C610-F1
#
_entry.id   AF-A0A7C4C610-F1
#
_cell.length_a   1.000
_cell.length_b   1.000
_cell.length_c   1.000
_cell.angle_alpha   90.00
_cell.angle_beta   90.00
_cell.angle_gamma   90.00
#
_symmetry.space_group_name_H-M   'P 1'
#
loop_
_entity.id
_entity.type
_entity.pdbx_description
1 polymer ?
#
loop_
_entity_poly.entity_id
_entity_poly.type
_entity_poly.pdbx_seq_one_letter_code
_entity_poly.pdbx_strand_id
1 'polypeptide(L)'
;IVESKGFDLLAMGRGEGEGCYCYINTVLTRILGKLSKNYSVILMDMEAGLEHLSRRTDRYVDTLIVVVDPSIMSFKTAEKIKQIVKEVKIDAKYMYVVGNRLSKSIEERLYKWSEDVGYQVAGVIPEDEKILEYSIRGKPLLELPENSDAVKAARMIARNIGLID
;
A
#
# COMPACT_ATOMS: atom_id res chain seq x y z
N ILE A 1 15.35 -13.61 0.87
CA ILE A 1 15.57 -12.20 0.48
C ILE A 1 16.32 -12.24 -0.83
N VAL A 2 15.89 -11.47 -1.81
CA VAL A 2 16.62 -11.27 -3.06
C VAL A 2 17.21 -9.87 -2.99
N GLU A 3 18.54 -9.81 -2.98
CA GLU A 3 19.26 -8.54 -2.96
C GLU A 3 19.38 -7.98 -4.38
N SER A 4 19.08 -6.70 -4.56
CA SER A 4 19.14 -6.05 -5.87
C SER A 4 19.77 -4.66 -5.79
N LYS A 5 20.07 -4.09 -6.96
CA LYS A 5 20.64 -2.74 -7.03
C LYS A 5 19.56 -1.71 -6.67
N GLY A 6 19.61 -1.21 -5.44
CA GLY A 6 18.80 -0.09 -4.96
C GLY A 6 17.62 -0.47 -4.06
N PHE A 7 17.21 -1.74 -4.03
CA PHE A 7 16.23 -2.26 -3.07
C PHE A 7 16.40 -3.76 -2.91
N ASP A 8 15.95 -4.29 -1.76
CA ASP A 8 15.92 -5.73 -1.50
C ASP A 8 14.48 -6.21 -1.37
N LEU A 9 14.20 -7.39 -1.90
CA LEU A 9 12.86 -7.98 -1.90
C LEU A 9 12.78 -9.17 -0.93
N LEU A 10 11.81 -9.11 -0.01
CA LEU A 10 11.43 -10.24 0.83
C LEU A 10 10.01 -10.68 0.46
N ALA A 11 9.90 -11.81 -0.25
CA ALA A 11 8.63 -12.48 -0.44
C ALA A 11 8.30 -13.32 0.81
N MET A 12 7.12 -13.10 1.41
CA MET A 12 6.66 -13.88 2.57
C MET A 12 6.21 -15.30 2.19
N GLY A 13 5.99 -15.56 0.90
CA GLY A 13 5.48 -16.83 0.40
C GLY A 13 3.97 -16.95 0.56
N ARG A 14 3.40 -18.02 0.00
CA ARG A 14 1.99 -18.39 0.16
C ARG A 14 1.89 -19.52 1.16
N GLY A 15 0.95 -19.43 2.11
CA GLY A 15 0.63 -20.58 2.96
C GLY A 15 -0.09 -21.63 2.13
N GLU A 16 0.58 -22.73 1.79
CA GLU A 16 -0.04 -23.88 1.13
C GLU A 16 -0.13 -25.05 2.13
N GLY A 17 -1.34 -25.56 2.39
CA GLY A 17 -1.62 -26.71 3.27
C GLY A 17 -2.58 -26.46 4.44
N GLU A 18 -3.00 -27.54 5.12
CA GLU A 18 -3.73 -27.47 6.39
C GLU A 18 -2.76 -27.20 7.56
N GLY A 19 -3.00 -26.14 8.34
CA GLY A 19 -2.18 -25.82 9.50
C GLY A 19 -2.31 -24.38 9.99
N CYS A 20 -1.85 -24.12 11.22
CA CYS A 20 -1.88 -22.81 11.83
C CYS A 20 -0.61 -22.02 11.46
N TYR A 21 -0.71 -21.12 10.47
CA TYR A 21 0.37 -20.28 9.95
C TYR A 21 0.91 -19.20 10.91
N CYS A 22 0.38 -19.14 12.13
CA CYS A 22 0.73 -18.13 13.12
C CYS A 22 2.23 -18.14 13.47
N TYR A 23 2.88 -19.32 13.46
CA TYR A 23 4.30 -19.42 13.78
C TYR A 23 5.19 -18.80 12.70
N ILE A 24 4.93 -19.08 11.42
CA ILE A 24 5.70 -18.53 10.29
C ILE A 24 5.56 -17.01 10.27
N ASN A 25 4.34 -16.50 10.42
CA ASN A 25 4.10 -15.06 10.50
C ASN A 25 4.85 -14.43 11.69
N THR A 26 4.89 -15.09 12.85
CA THR A 26 5.65 -14.58 14.01
C THR A 26 7.15 -14.52 13.74
N VAL A 27 7.72 -15.53 13.05
CA VAL A 27 9.14 -15.54 12.68
C VAL A 27 9.44 -14.43 11.67
N LEU A 28 8.59 -14.28 10.64
CA LEU A 28 8.73 -13.23 9.63
C LEU A 28 8.65 -11.84 10.26
N THR A 29 7.69 -11.57 11.14
CA THR A 29 7.58 -10.27 11.82
C THR A 29 8.80 -9.96 12.69
N ARG A 30 9.39 -10.97 13.35
CA ARG A 30 10.65 -10.78 14.09
C ARG A 30 11.83 -10.47 13.19
N ILE A 31 11.89 -11.10 12.01
CA ILE A 31 12.93 -10.81 11.01
C ILE A 31 12.75 -9.39 10.48
N LEU A 32 11.52 -9.00 10.11
CA LEU A 32 11.18 -7.65 9.67
C LEU A 32 11.57 -6.59 10.72
N GLY A 33 11.30 -6.82 12.01
CA GLY A 33 11.70 -5.90 13.08
C GLY A 33 13.21 -5.77 13.31
N LYS A 34 14.01 -6.77 12.89
CA LYS A 34 15.47 -6.67 12.90
C LYS A 34 15.99 -5.98 11.65
N LEU A 35 15.45 -6.34 10.49
CA LEU A 35 15.84 -5.78 9.20
C LEU A 35 15.46 -4.31 9.09
N SER A 36 14.35 -3.89 9.69
CA SER A 36 13.83 -2.53 9.57
C SER A 36 14.82 -1.45 9.99
N LYS A 37 15.74 -1.76 10.90
CA LYS A 37 16.79 -0.84 11.36
C LYS A 37 17.87 -0.55 10.30
N ASN A 38 17.95 -1.37 9.27
CA ASN A 38 18.97 -1.29 8.22
C ASN A 38 18.46 -0.62 6.94
N TYR A 39 17.16 -0.32 6.84
CA TYR A 39 16.56 0.30 5.66
C TYR A 39 15.93 1.64 6.02
N SER A 40 16.12 2.64 5.18
CA SER A 40 15.48 3.95 5.33
C SER A 40 13.98 3.89 5.04
N VAL A 41 13.55 2.97 4.17
CA VAL A 41 12.16 2.81 3.73
C VAL A 41 11.85 1.32 3.61
N ILE A 42 10.67 0.91 4.09
CA ILE A 42 10.15 -0.45 3.93
C ILE A 42 8.75 -0.34 3.34
N LEU A 43 8.53 -0.96 2.20
CA LEU A 43 7.22 -1.08 1.58
C LEU A 43 6.69 -2.48 1.85
N MET A 44 5.55 -2.55 2.55
CA MET A 44 4.86 -3.80 2.84
C MET A 44 3.59 -3.86 1.99
N ASP A 45 3.58 -4.73 0.99
CA ASP A 45 2.37 -5.05 0.24
C ASP A 45 1.52 -6.02 1.07
N MET A 46 0.31 -5.61 1.40
CA MET A 46 -0.58 -6.32 2.33
C MET A 46 -1.98 -6.40 1.73
N GLU A 47 -2.65 -7.52 1.97
CA GLU A 47 -4.07 -7.65 1.69
C GLU A 47 -4.89 -6.71 2.59
N ALA A 48 -6.14 -6.45 2.20
CA ALA A 48 -7.08 -5.65 2.98
C ALA A 48 -7.37 -6.23 4.38
N GLY A 49 -7.08 -7.53 4.60
CA GLY A 49 -7.17 -8.21 5.89
C GLY A 49 -5.96 -7.90 6.77
N LEU A 50 -6.11 -6.95 7.69
CA LEU A 50 -5.06 -6.58 8.65
C LEU A 50 -5.09 -7.41 9.95
N GLU A 51 -5.93 -8.44 10.04
CA GLU A 51 -6.09 -9.29 11.22
C GLU A 51 -4.78 -9.96 11.66
N HIS A 52 -3.89 -10.27 10.72
CA HIS A 52 -2.60 -10.90 10.98
C HIS A 52 -1.59 -9.96 11.67
N LEU A 53 -1.80 -8.64 11.63
CA LEU A 53 -0.95 -7.64 12.30
C LEU A 53 -1.24 -7.48 13.80
N SER A 54 -2.35 -8.05 14.29
CA SER A 54 -2.86 -7.79 15.65
C SER A 54 -2.15 -8.54 16.77
N ARG A 55 -1.41 -9.61 16.46
CA ARG A 55 -1.18 -10.71 17.42
C ARG A 55 0.04 -10.64 18.34
N ARG A 56 0.67 -9.46 18.49
CA ARG A 56 1.85 -9.14 19.33
C ARG A 56 3.17 -9.15 18.57
N THR A 57 3.56 -7.96 18.14
CA THR A 57 4.94 -7.47 17.98
C THR A 57 4.81 -5.98 17.69
N ASP A 58 5.67 -5.17 18.28
CA ASP A 58 5.64 -3.71 18.22
C ASP A 58 5.33 -3.19 16.81
N ARG A 59 4.31 -2.33 16.72
CA ARG A 59 3.60 -2.01 15.49
C ARG A 59 4.30 -0.89 14.74
N TYR A 60 5.29 -1.26 13.96
CA TYR A 60 6.06 -0.31 13.13
C TYR A 60 5.37 -0.05 11.79
N VAL A 61 4.14 0.48 11.83
CA VAL A 61 3.52 1.06 10.62
C VAL A 61 3.42 2.55 10.87
N ASP A 62 4.38 3.33 10.37
CA ASP A 62 4.32 4.80 10.47
C ASP A 62 3.23 5.36 9.56
N THR A 63 3.10 4.80 8.36
CA THR A 63 2.20 5.28 7.32
C THR A 63 1.41 4.13 6.71
N LEU A 64 0.08 4.23 6.74
CA LEU A 64 -0.83 3.32 6.03
C LEU A 64 -1.34 4.02 4.77
N ILE A 65 -1.19 3.36 3.62
CA ILE A 65 -1.72 3.84 2.34
C ILE A 65 -2.77 2.83 1.87
N VAL A 66 -4.01 3.29 1.71
CA VAL A 66 -5.10 2.49 1.18
C VAL A 66 -5.36 2.90 -0.26
N VAL A 67 -5.33 1.95 -1.18
CA VAL A 67 -5.62 2.21 -2.59
C VAL A 67 -7.10 1.90 -2.86
N VAL A 68 -7.82 2.83 -3.46
CA VAL A 68 -9.24 2.67 -3.83
C VAL A 68 -9.45 2.87 -5.32
N ASP A 69 -10.35 2.09 -5.89
CA ASP A 69 -10.82 2.17 -7.27
C ASP A 69 -12.21 2.84 -7.32
N PRO A 70 -12.80 3.13 -8.50
CA PRO A 70 -14.05 3.87 -8.58
C PRO A 70 -15.29 3.09 -8.07
N SER A 71 -15.15 1.82 -7.69
CA SER A 71 -16.24 0.99 -7.19
C SER A 71 -16.60 1.33 -5.74
N ILE A 72 -17.91 1.33 -5.44
CA ILE A 72 -18.41 1.50 -4.07
C ILE A 72 -17.84 0.47 -3.09
N MET A 73 -17.52 -0.73 -3.58
CA MET A 73 -16.94 -1.79 -2.77
C MET A 73 -15.54 -1.43 -2.29
N SER A 74 -14.74 -0.76 -3.13
CA SER A 74 -13.40 -0.28 -2.80
C SER A 74 -13.44 0.72 -1.64
N PHE A 75 -14.34 1.71 -1.72
CA PHE A 75 -14.57 2.69 -0.66
C PHE A 75 -15.03 2.04 0.66
N LYS A 76 -16.00 1.12 0.61
CA LYS A 76 -16.45 0.37 1.80
C LYS A 76 -15.34 -0.49 2.41
N THR A 77 -14.48 -1.05 1.57
CA THR A 77 -13.33 -1.84 2.03
C THR A 77 -12.33 -0.95 2.74
N ALA A 78 -12.06 0.26 2.23
CA ALA A 78 -11.20 1.24 2.89
C ALA A 78 -11.76 1.70 4.25
N GLU A 79 -13.07 1.88 4.39
CA GLU A 79 -13.73 2.14 5.69
C GLU A 79 -13.52 0.97 6.66
N LYS A 80 -13.71 -0.27 6.20
CA LYS A 80 -13.51 -1.46 7.01
C LYS A 80 -12.06 -1.63 7.45
N ILE A 81 -11.09 -1.36 6.56
CA ILE A 81 -9.66 -1.33 6.91
C ILE A 81 -9.43 -0.37 8.07
N LYS A 82 -10.03 0.84 8.04
CA LYS A 82 -9.90 1.81 9.12
C LYS A 82 -10.45 1.31 10.45
N GLN A 83 -11.58 0.59 10.42
CA GLN A 83 -12.16 -0.04 11.60
C GLN A 83 -11.21 -1.11 12.16
N ILE A 84 -10.69 -1.99 11.29
CA ILE A 84 -9.74 -3.03 11.69
C ILE A 84 -8.49 -2.41 12.30
N VAL A 85 -7.89 -1.38 11.69
CA VAL A 85 -6.72 -0.65 12.23
C VAL A 85 -6.97 -0.19 13.66
N LYS A 86 -8.15 0.36 13.95
CA LYS A 86 -8.55 0.79 15.31
C LYS A 86 -8.74 -0.39 16.25
N GLU A 87 -9.48 -1.42 15.83
CA GLU A 87 -9.77 -2.62 16.63
C GLU A 87 -8.50 -3.36 17.00
N VAL A 88 -7.62 -3.55 16.01
CA VAL A 88 -6.37 -4.21 16.25
C VAL A 88 -5.47 -3.31 17.09
N LYS A 89 -5.60 -1.97 17.08
CA LYS A 89 -4.72 -0.96 17.73
C LYS A 89 -3.40 -0.68 17.00
N ILE A 90 -3.43 -0.61 15.67
CA ILE A 90 -2.26 -0.17 14.89
C ILE A 90 -2.10 1.34 15.08
N ASP A 91 -0.90 1.76 15.48
CA ASP A 91 -0.56 3.17 15.69
C ASP A 91 0.05 3.77 14.42
N ALA A 92 -0.78 3.88 13.38
CA ALA A 92 -0.40 4.53 12.13
C ALA A 92 -0.45 6.05 12.31
N LYS A 93 0.72 6.71 12.28
CA LYS A 93 0.84 8.17 12.40
C LYS A 93 0.11 8.88 11.26
N TYR A 94 0.21 8.31 10.06
CA TYR A 94 -0.44 8.84 8.86
C TYR A 94 -1.31 7.77 8.20
N MET A 95 -2.51 8.17 7.79
CA MET A 95 -3.45 7.32 7.06
C MET A 95 -3.84 8.02 5.77
N TYR A 96 -3.29 7.53 4.66
CA TYR A 96 -3.55 8.07 3.34
C TYR A 96 -4.49 7.19 2.52
N VAL A 97 -5.20 7.80 1.58
CA VAL A 97 -5.89 7.14 0.49
C VAL A 97 -5.30 7.57 -0.86
N VAL A 98 -5.14 6.63 -1.77
CA VAL A 98 -4.78 6.87 -3.18
C VAL A 98 -5.92 6.41 -4.06
N GLY A 99 -6.43 7.31 -4.90
CA GLY A 99 -7.41 6.95 -5.93
C GLY A 99 -6.72 6.32 -7.13
N ASN A 100 -7.02 5.08 -7.47
CA ASN A 100 -6.50 4.38 -8.63
C ASN A 100 -7.55 4.36 -9.75
N ARG A 101 -7.14 4.72 -10.97
CA ARG A 101 -7.99 4.69 -12.18
C ARG A 101 -9.26 5.53 -12.03
N LEU A 102 -9.17 6.65 -11.30
CA LEU A 102 -10.30 7.57 -11.14
C LEU A 102 -10.31 8.60 -12.27
N SER A 103 -11.50 8.85 -12.83
CA SER A 103 -11.74 10.01 -13.68
C SER A 103 -11.78 11.28 -12.82
N LYS A 104 -11.56 12.45 -13.44
CA LYS A 104 -11.70 13.76 -12.77
C LYS A 104 -13.05 13.95 -12.07
N SER A 105 -14.13 13.40 -12.64
CA SER A 105 -15.46 13.45 -12.04
C SER A 105 -15.61 12.63 -10.75
N ILE A 106 -14.79 11.59 -10.57
CA ILE A 106 -14.82 10.72 -9.38
C ILE A 106 -13.81 11.22 -8.33
N GLU A 107 -12.80 11.96 -8.73
CA GLU A 107 -11.81 12.57 -7.84
C GLU A 107 -12.48 13.47 -6.78
N GLU A 108 -13.43 14.35 -7.16
CA GLU A 108 -14.17 15.16 -6.18
C GLU A 108 -14.90 14.31 -5.13
N ARG A 109 -15.42 13.15 -5.54
CA ARG A 109 -16.08 12.21 -4.64
C ARG A 109 -15.09 11.56 -3.68
N LEU A 110 -13.88 11.25 -4.13
CA LEU A 110 -12.80 10.73 -3.28
C LEU A 110 -12.49 11.73 -2.17
N TYR A 111 -12.32 13.02 -2.51
CA TYR A 111 -12.02 14.06 -1.53
C TYR A 111 -13.13 14.20 -0.48
N LYS A 112 -14.40 14.33 -0.91
CA LYS A 112 -15.54 14.43 0.02
C LYS A 112 -15.64 13.22 0.94
N TRP A 113 -15.57 12.01 0.38
CA TRP A 113 -15.60 10.79 1.16
C TRP A 113 -14.42 10.68 2.13
N SER A 114 -13.23 11.12 1.71
CA SER A 114 -12.03 11.05 2.54
C SER A 114 -12.13 11.96 3.77
N GLU A 115 -12.77 13.13 3.64
CA GLU A 115 -13.06 14.03 4.76
C GLU A 115 -14.02 13.38 5.76
N ASP A 116 -15.09 12.76 5.27
CA ASP A 116 -16.09 12.09 6.11
C ASP A 116 -15.49 10.90 6.90
N VAL A 117 -14.65 10.10 6.23
CA VAL A 117 -14.04 8.91 6.84
C VAL A 117 -12.76 9.26 7.61
N GLY A 118 -12.14 10.39 7.32
CA GLY A 118 -10.92 10.94 7.94
C GLY A 118 -9.60 10.41 7.38
N TYR A 119 -9.56 10.05 6.08
CA TYR A 119 -8.32 9.73 5.38
C TYR A 119 -7.72 11.01 4.78
N GLN A 120 -6.39 11.08 4.68
CA GLN A 120 -5.72 12.12 3.91
C GLN A 120 -5.59 11.65 2.45
N VAL A 121 -6.02 12.44 1.46
CA VAL A 121 -5.80 12.06 0.05
C VAL A 121 -4.34 12.32 -0.30
N ALA A 122 -3.58 11.26 -0.62
CA ALA A 122 -2.21 11.40 -1.09
C ALA A 122 -2.15 11.77 -2.59
N GLY A 123 -3.17 11.37 -3.36
CA GLY A 123 -3.34 11.75 -4.76
C GLY A 123 -4.15 10.72 -5.54
N VAL A 124 -4.24 10.95 -6.85
CA VAL A 124 -4.94 10.08 -7.80
C VAL A 124 -3.98 9.64 -8.90
N ILE A 125 -3.93 8.34 -9.16
CA ILE A 125 -3.29 7.73 -10.32
C ILE A 125 -4.35 7.58 -11.42
N PRO A 126 -4.21 8.28 -12.56
CA PRO A 126 -5.17 8.17 -13.65
C PRO A 126 -5.05 6.80 -14.34
N GLU A 127 -6.05 6.46 -15.15
CA GLU A 127 -5.89 5.35 -16.11
C GLU A 127 -4.76 5.69 -17.09
N ASP A 128 -3.81 4.77 -17.26
CA ASP A 128 -2.68 4.94 -18.19
C ASP A 128 -2.56 3.69 -19.06
N GLU A 129 -2.82 3.83 -20.36
CA GLU A 129 -2.76 2.73 -21.32
C GLU A 129 -1.39 2.07 -21.37
N LYS A 130 -0.31 2.79 -21.03
CA LYS A 130 1.05 2.22 -20.99
C LYS A 130 1.19 1.19 -19.88
N ILE A 131 0.50 1.36 -18.74
CA ILE A 131 0.49 0.34 -17.68
C ILE A 131 -0.12 -0.95 -18.22
N LEU A 132 -1.26 -0.85 -18.91
CA LEU A 132 -1.92 -2.00 -19.51
C LEU A 132 -1.04 -2.68 -20.56
N GLU A 133 -0.43 -1.89 -21.45
CA GLU A 133 0.48 -2.40 -22.48
C GLU A 133 1.67 -3.16 -21.87
N TYR A 134 2.32 -2.60 -20.84
CA TYR A 134 3.47 -3.21 -20.18
C TYR A 134 3.05 -4.48 -19.45
N SER A 135 1.88 -4.47 -18.80
CA SER A 135 1.32 -5.62 -18.10
C SER A 135 1.04 -6.78 -19.06
N ILE A 136 0.43 -6.50 -20.23
CA ILE A 136 0.16 -7.52 -21.27
C ILE A 136 1.47 -8.09 -21.84
N ARG A 137 2.50 -7.26 -21.97
CA ARG A 137 3.81 -7.66 -22.52
C ARG A 137 4.77 -8.27 -21.48
N GLY A 138 4.36 -8.35 -20.21
CA GLY A 138 5.21 -8.82 -19.11
C GLY A 138 6.44 -7.94 -18.86
N LYS A 139 6.37 -6.65 -19.23
CA LYS A 139 7.47 -5.70 -19.00
C LYS A 139 7.38 -5.08 -17.60
N PRO A 140 8.51 -4.85 -16.91
CA PRO A 140 8.51 -4.18 -15.62
C PRO A 140 7.95 -2.75 -15.71
N LEU A 141 7.08 -2.36 -14.76
CA LEU A 141 6.59 -0.98 -14.68
C LEU A 141 7.70 0.03 -14.31
N LEU A 142 8.84 -0.46 -13.81
CA LEU A 142 10.04 0.35 -13.57
C LEU A 142 10.64 0.93 -14.86
N GLU A 143 10.31 0.36 -16.02
CA GLU A 143 10.75 0.84 -17.33
C GLU A 143 9.74 1.81 -17.98
N LEU A 144 8.67 2.19 -17.27
CA LEU A 144 7.71 3.14 -17.80
C LEU A 144 8.40 4.49 -18.11
N PRO A 145 8.04 5.13 -19.24
CA PRO A 145 8.59 6.44 -19.58
C PRO A 145 8.30 7.48 -18.51
N GLU A 146 9.27 8.36 -18.25
CA GLU A 146 9.15 9.41 -17.23
C GLU A 146 8.00 10.40 -17.45
N ASN A 147 7.51 10.46 -18.70
CA ASN A 147 6.39 11.29 -19.09
C ASN A 147 5.02 10.58 -19.02
N SER A 148 4.96 9.31 -18.58
CA SER A 148 3.71 8.61 -18.26
C SER A 148 2.94 9.35 -17.18
N ASP A 149 1.62 9.42 -17.33
CA ASP A 149 0.79 10.15 -16.37
C ASP A 149 0.71 9.40 -15.04
N ALA A 150 0.75 8.06 -15.07
CA ALA A 150 0.88 7.26 -13.86
C ALA A 150 2.21 7.48 -13.13
N VAL A 151 3.34 7.58 -13.86
CA VAL A 151 4.66 7.85 -13.24
C VAL A 151 4.69 9.24 -12.60
N LYS A 152 4.16 10.26 -13.27
CA LYS A 152 4.05 11.62 -12.71
C LYS A 152 3.17 11.63 -11.46
N ALA A 153 2.02 10.96 -11.51
CA ALA A 153 1.10 10.86 -10.38
C ALA A 153 1.74 10.14 -9.19
N ALA A 154 2.40 9.01 -9.42
CA ALA A 154 3.11 8.27 -8.38
C ALA A 154 4.22 9.11 -7.72
N ARG A 155 4.98 9.89 -8.49
CA ARG A 155 5.98 10.82 -7.94
C ARG A 155 5.35 11.93 -7.10
N MET A 156 4.25 12.51 -7.57
CA MET A 156 3.52 13.52 -6.82
C MET A 156 3.01 12.95 -5.49
N ILE A 157 2.43 11.74 -5.52
CA ILE A 157 1.99 11.02 -4.32
C ILE A 157 3.17 10.79 -3.35
N ALA A 158 4.32 10.32 -3.87
CA ALA A 158 5.51 10.10 -3.06
C ALA A 158 6.01 11.39 -2.38
N ARG A 159 5.96 12.55 -3.06
CA ARG A 159 6.26 13.85 -2.45
C ARG A 159 5.23 14.26 -1.40
N ASN A 160 3.94 14.09 -1.70
CA ASN A 160 2.85 14.49 -0.80
C ASN A 160 2.88 13.74 0.53
N ILE A 161 3.36 12.50 0.54
CA ILE A 161 3.55 11.70 1.76
C ILE A 161 4.94 11.87 2.40
N GLY A 162 5.80 12.73 1.84
CA GLY A 162 7.15 12.99 2.35
C GLY A 162 8.14 11.85 2.13
N LEU A 163 7.90 10.97 1.15
CA LEU A 163 8.80 9.86 0.83
C LEU A 163 10.03 10.30 0.01
N ILE A 164 9.85 11.31 -0.84
CA ILE A 164 10.89 11.89 -1.69
C ILE A 164 10.77 13.41 -1.68
N ASP A 165 11.87 14.09 -2.02
CA ASP A 165 11.92 15.56 -2.18
C ASP A 165 11.20 16.07 -3.46
#